data_AF-A0A1F2Q924-F1
#
_entry.id   AF-A0A1F2Q924-F1
#
_cell.length_a   1.000
_cell.length_b   1.000
_cell.length_c   1.000
_cell.angle_alpha   90.00
_cell.angle_beta   90.00
_cell.angle_gamma   90.00
#
_symmetry.space_group_name_H-M   'P 1'
#
loop_
_entity.id
_entity.type
_entity.pdbx_description
1 polymer ?
#
loop_
_entity_poly.entity_id
_entity_poly.type
_entity_poly.pdbx_seq_one_letter_code
_entity_poly.pdbx_strand_id
1 'polypeptide(L)'
;MTAPDEDELAYYRAVEDHFAALRGTPFLFSPKDFALLRKWWTEGVPLAGVLAGIGEIWERRREREADPVSSLSYCRHAVARQAKRLASARVGAASGEGAFDVAEAIRALARAVAETAAAWRGVPQVAAVLSDLERAVSTLPEDGQPAALDETLADLEFTSLDALLGALPVDRHEAIASDVERELAGLKLADDVRNRTRHALLVKALRRLIGLPRLELTVSAH
;
A
#
# COMPACT_ATOMS: atom_id res chain seq x y z
N MET A 1 -1.31 -27.30 -4.16
CA MET A 1 -2.30 -26.23 -3.93
C MET A 1 -3.58 -26.91 -3.46
N THR A 2 -3.93 -26.77 -2.18
CA THR A 2 -5.19 -27.29 -1.63
C THR A 2 -6.34 -26.42 -2.12
N ALA A 3 -7.44 -27.05 -2.55
CA ALA A 3 -8.66 -26.35 -2.91
C ALA A 3 -9.22 -25.61 -1.69
N PRO A 4 -9.81 -24.41 -1.86
CA PRO A 4 -10.44 -23.68 -0.77
C PRO A 4 -11.62 -24.49 -0.21
N ASP A 5 -11.77 -24.46 1.11
CA ASP A 5 -12.92 -25.07 1.78
C ASP A 5 -14.19 -24.21 1.62
N GLU A 6 -15.34 -24.75 2.04
CA GLU A 6 -16.64 -24.10 1.85
C GLU A 6 -16.74 -22.78 2.62
N ASP A 7 -16.06 -22.67 3.77
CA ASP A 7 -16.04 -21.48 4.61
C ASP A 7 -15.15 -20.37 4.01
N GLU A 8 -14.01 -20.73 3.41
CA GLU A 8 -13.14 -19.82 2.65
C GLU A 8 -13.89 -19.21 1.46
N LEU A 9 -14.67 -20.03 0.74
CA LEU A 9 -15.49 -19.56 -0.37
C LEU A 9 -16.65 -18.67 0.09
N ALA A 10 -17.28 -18.97 1.22
CA ALA A 10 -18.31 -18.13 1.81
C ALA A 10 -17.75 -16.76 2.24
N TYR A 11 -16.54 -16.73 2.79
CA TYR A 11 -15.84 -15.51 3.15
C TYR A 11 -15.55 -14.63 1.92
N TYR A 12 -15.08 -15.22 0.80
CA TYR A 12 -14.85 -14.48 -0.44
C TYR A 12 -16.12 -13.89 -1.02
N ARG A 13 -17.19 -14.69 -1.12
CA ARG A 13 -18.49 -14.23 -1.62
C ARG A 13 -19.04 -13.06 -0.82
N ALA A 14 -18.94 -13.12 0.51
CA ALA A 14 -19.41 -12.03 1.36
C ALA A 14 -18.65 -10.71 1.12
N VAL A 15 -17.35 -10.78 0.84
CA VAL A 15 -16.55 -9.59 0.50
C VAL A 15 -16.87 -9.08 -0.91
N GLU A 16 -17.04 -9.98 -1.88
CA GLU A 16 -17.47 -9.65 -3.25
C GLU A 16 -18.84 -8.95 -3.27
N ASP A 17 -19.83 -9.52 -2.58
CA ASP A 17 -21.19 -8.98 -2.50
C ASP A 17 -21.20 -7.58 -1.89
N HIS A 18 -20.42 -7.38 -0.82
CA HIS A 18 -20.30 -6.07 -0.19
C HIS A 18 -19.62 -5.04 -1.10
N PHE A 19 -18.57 -5.45 -1.81
CA PHE A 19 -17.88 -4.58 -2.75
C PHE A 19 -18.77 -4.20 -3.94
N ALA A 20 -19.52 -5.15 -4.49
CA ALA A 20 -20.49 -4.90 -5.56
C ALA A 20 -21.62 -3.98 -5.10
N ALA A 21 -22.14 -4.17 -3.88
CA ALA A 21 -23.19 -3.33 -3.30
C ALA A 21 -22.74 -1.87 -3.13
N LEU A 22 -21.51 -1.64 -2.65
CA LEU A 22 -20.96 -0.28 -2.50
C LEU A 22 -20.72 0.41 -3.84
N ARG A 23 -20.35 -0.36 -4.88
CA ARG A 23 -20.06 0.15 -6.21
C ARG A 23 -21.29 0.39 -7.08
N GLY A 24 -22.39 -0.28 -6.82
CA GLY A 24 -23.61 -0.22 -7.65
C GLY A 24 -23.42 -0.77 -9.07
N THR A 25 -22.26 -1.35 -9.39
CA THR A 25 -21.95 -1.98 -10.67
C THR A 25 -21.17 -3.27 -10.44
N PRO A 26 -21.31 -4.29 -11.33
CA PRO A 26 -20.53 -5.51 -11.22
C PRO A 26 -19.02 -5.22 -11.18
N PHE A 27 -18.31 -5.88 -10.28
CA PHE A 27 -16.86 -5.80 -10.16
C PHE A 27 -16.28 -7.20 -10.04
N LEU A 28 -15.19 -7.45 -10.76
CA LEU A 28 -14.45 -8.70 -10.71
C LEU A 28 -13.13 -8.45 -10.02
N PHE A 29 -12.86 -9.24 -8.97
CA PHE A 29 -11.57 -9.20 -8.29
C PHE A 29 -10.45 -9.71 -9.19
N SER A 30 -9.30 -9.04 -9.13
CA SER A 30 -8.10 -9.50 -9.81
C SER A 30 -7.49 -10.71 -9.09
N PRO A 31 -6.60 -11.49 -9.73
CA PRO A 31 -5.87 -12.56 -9.04
C PRO A 31 -5.09 -12.09 -7.81
N LYS A 32 -4.67 -10.81 -7.78
CA LYS A 32 -4.02 -10.20 -6.61
C LYS A 32 -5.00 -9.93 -5.48
N ASP A 33 -6.22 -9.52 -5.79
CA ASP A 33 -7.29 -9.32 -4.80
C ASP A 33 -7.68 -10.65 -4.17
N PHE A 34 -7.78 -11.74 -4.96
CA PHE A 34 -7.98 -13.08 -4.42
C PHE A 34 -6.81 -13.57 -3.57
N ALA A 35 -5.57 -13.30 -3.96
CA ALA A 35 -4.41 -13.62 -3.12
C ALA A 35 -4.43 -12.83 -1.78
N LEU A 36 -4.92 -11.59 -1.80
CA LEU A 36 -5.09 -10.76 -0.61
C LEU A 36 -6.23 -11.27 0.29
N LEU A 37 -7.36 -11.64 -0.30
CA LEU A 37 -8.46 -12.29 0.41
C LEU A 37 -8.02 -13.59 1.08
N ARG A 38 -7.28 -14.43 0.35
CA ARG A 38 -6.69 -15.66 0.89
C ARG A 38 -5.72 -15.39 2.02
N LYS A 39 -4.91 -14.35 1.90
CA LYS A 39 -4.02 -13.90 2.96
C LYS A 39 -4.82 -13.54 4.22
N TRP A 40 -5.86 -12.70 4.09
CA TRP A 40 -6.72 -12.34 5.22
C TRP A 40 -7.43 -13.53 5.85
N TRP A 41 -7.94 -14.45 5.04
CA TRP A 41 -8.53 -15.71 5.52
C TRP A 41 -7.52 -16.54 6.33
N THR A 42 -6.32 -16.74 5.78
CA THR A 42 -5.25 -17.52 6.42
C THR A 42 -4.74 -16.85 7.71
N GLU A 43 -4.73 -15.52 7.76
CA GLU A 43 -4.37 -14.72 8.94
C GLU A 43 -5.51 -14.63 9.98
N GLY A 44 -6.67 -15.24 9.71
CA GLY A 44 -7.82 -15.21 10.62
C GLY A 44 -8.45 -13.83 10.78
N VAL A 45 -8.31 -12.96 9.78
CA VAL A 45 -8.92 -11.62 9.78
C VAL A 45 -10.45 -11.77 9.82
N PRO A 46 -11.16 -11.18 10.80
CA PRO A 46 -12.60 -11.32 10.88
C PRO A 46 -13.29 -10.65 9.67
N LEU A 47 -14.29 -11.32 9.08
CA LEU A 47 -15.09 -10.80 7.96
C LEU A 47 -15.63 -9.40 8.27
N ALA A 48 -16.17 -9.19 9.47
CA ALA A 48 -16.66 -7.88 9.92
C ALA A 48 -15.59 -6.77 9.85
N GLY A 49 -14.31 -7.10 10.07
CA GLY A 49 -13.20 -6.16 9.94
C GLY A 49 -12.89 -5.83 8.48
N VAL A 50 -12.99 -6.83 7.59
CA VAL A 50 -12.85 -6.61 6.15
C VAL A 50 -13.96 -5.71 5.62
N LEU A 51 -15.22 -6.03 5.91
CA LEU A 51 -16.36 -5.26 5.43
C LEU A 51 -16.32 -3.82 5.96
N ALA A 52 -16.05 -3.63 7.26
CA ALA A 52 -15.92 -2.30 7.84
C ALA A 52 -14.77 -1.50 7.20
N GLY A 53 -13.63 -2.14 6.92
CA GLY A 53 -12.50 -1.48 6.28
C GLY A 53 -12.78 -1.04 4.85
N ILE A 54 -13.49 -1.88 4.08
CA ILE A 54 -13.93 -1.54 2.72
C ILE A 54 -14.93 -0.38 2.75
N GLY A 55 -15.94 -0.46 3.63
CA GLY A 55 -16.95 0.59 3.80
C GLY A 55 -16.34 1.94 4.16
N GLU A 56 -15.35 1.95 5.06
CA GLU A 56 -14.66 3.19 5.49
C GLU A 56 -13.97 3.90 4.31
N ILE A 57 -13.26 3.16 3.45
CA ILE A 57 -12.62 3.77 2.27
C ILE A 57 -13.67 4.32 1.30
N TRP A 58 -14.80 3.63 1.17
CA TRP A 58 -15.87 4.05 0.29
C TRP A 58 -16.55 5.34 0.74
N GLU A 59 -16.81 5.45 2.05
CA GLU A 59 -17.36 6.65 2.67
C GLU A 59 -16.45 7.86 2.47
N ARG A 60 -15.15 7.71 2.77
CA ARG A 60 -14.13 8.75 2.54
C ARG A 60 -14.05 9.19 1.08
N ARG A 61 -14.17 8.26 0.12
CA ARG A 61 -14.14 8.61 -1.31
C ARG A 61 -15.41 9.32 -1.76
N ARG A 62 -16.58 8.95 -1.23
CA ARG A 62 -17.83 9.67 -1.50
C ARG A 62 -17.78 11.11 -0.96
N GLU A 63 -17.26 11.31 0.24
CA GLU A 63 -17.09 12.65 0.81
C GLU A 63 -16.16 13.55 -0.02
N ARG A 64 -15.17 12.96 -0.69
CA ARG A 64 -14.20 13.66 -1.54
C ARG A 64 -14.62 13.72 -3.02
N GLU A 65 -15.85 13.32 -3.37
CA GLU A 65 -16.33 13.19 -4.75
C GLU A 65 -15.36 12.43 -5.69
N ALA A 66 -14.63 11.46 -5.13
CA ALA A 66 -13.59 10.72 -5.83
C ALA A 66 -14.12 9.43 -6.47
N ASP A 67 -13.43 8.98 -7.52
CA ASP A 67 -13.80 7.77 -8.25
C ASP A 67 -13.88 6.52 -7.34
N PRO A 68 -14.75 5.55 -7.65
CA PRO A 68 -14.87 4.29 -6.92
C PRO A 68 -13.54 3.53 -6.76
N VAL A 69 -13.40 2.80 -5.64
CA VAL A 69 -12.22 1.96 -5.40
C VAL A 69 -12.11 0.87 -6.47
N SER A 70 -10.91 0.69 -7.03
CA SER A 70 -10.66 -0.21 -8.16
C SER A 70 -9.91 -1.51 -7.79
N SER A 71 -9.59 -1.73 -6.51
CA SER A 71 -8.94 -2.96 -5.99
C SER A 71 -9.02 -3.05 -4.45
N LEU A 72 -9.00 -4.26 -3.88
CA LEU A 72 -8.91 -4.49 -2.43
C LEU A 72 -7.58 -4.04 -1.82
N SER A 73 -6.54 -3.88 -2.66
CA SER A 73 -5.24 -3.35 -2.24
C SER A 73 -5.38 -2.03 -1.47
N TYR A 74 -6.30 -1.16 -1.92
CA TYR A 74 -6.56 0.14 -1.31
C TYR A 74 -7.23 0.02 0.07
N CYS A 75 -7.96 -1.07 0.30
CA CYS A 75 -8.66 -1.31 1.56
C CYS A 75 -7.76 -1.95 2.61
N ARG A 76 -6.56 -2.46 2.26
CA ARG A 76 -5.75 -3.30 3.18
C ARG A 76 -5.49 -2.66 4.54
N HIS A 77 -5.24 -1.35 4.56
CA HIS A 77 -4.92 -0.63 5.79
C HIS A 77 -6.18 -0.38 6.63
N ALA A 78 -7.29 -0.02 5.99
CA ALA A 78 -8.58 0.12 6.67
C ALA A 78 -9.07 -1.22 7.23
N VAL A 79 -8.91 -2.29 6.46
CA VAL A 79 -9.22 -3.67 6.89
C VAL A 79 -8.38 -4.08 8.09
N ALA A 80 -7.06 -3.86 8.05
CA ALA A 80 -6.18 -4.16 9.19
C ALA A 80 -6.58 -3.36 10.45
N ARG A 81 -6.92 -2.07 10.30
CA ARG A 81 -7.40 -1.21 11.40
C ARG A 81 -8.69 -1.74 12.01
N GLN A 82 -9.69 -2.05 11.20
CA GLN A 82 -10.98 -2.53 11.70
C GLN A 82 -10.87 -3.94 12.29
N ALA A 83 -10.04 -4.80 11.72
CA ALA A 83 -9.72 -6.12 12.28
C ALA A 83 -9.06 -6.01 13.65
N LYS A 84 -8.07 -5.12 13.81
CA LYS A 84 -7.43 -4.84 15.11
C LYS A 84 -8.42 -4.28 16.11
N ARG A 85 -9.29 -3.34 15.71
CA ARG A 85 -10.34 -2.77 16.57
C ARG A 85 -11.29 -3.86 17.09
N LEU A 86 -11.69 -4.78 16.22
CA LEU A 86 -12.53 -5.92 16.58
C LEU A 86 -11.80 -6.94 17.47
N ALA A 87 -10.52 -7.17 17.24
CA ALA A 87 -9.69 -8.02 18.10
C ALA A 87 -9.52 -7.40 19.50
N SER A 88 -9.19 -6.12 19.58
CA SER A 88 -9.10 -5.37 20.86
C SER A 88 -10.44 -5.30 21.58
N ALA A 89 -11.56 -5.17 20.86
CA ALA A 89 -12.90 -5.25 21.44
C ALA A 89 -13.27 -6.65 21.97
N ARG A 90 -12.59 -7.71 21.51
CA ARG A 90 -12.78 -9.11 21.94
C ARG A 90 -11.83 -9.56 23.06
N VAL A 91 -10.65 -8.93 23.21
CA VAL A 91 -9.59 -9.35 24.15
C VAL A 91 -9.60 -8.59 25.50
N GLY A 92 -10.39 -7.52 25.64
CA GLY A 92 -10.53 -6.79 26.92
C GLY A 92 -9.75 -5.47 26.93
N ALA A 93 -10.08 -4.48 27.76
CA ALA A 93 -10.06 -4.63 29.21
C ALA A 93 -8.83 -5.45 29.69
N ALA A 94 -7.66 -5.20 29.11
CA ALA A 94 -6.37 -5.56 29.70
C ALA A 94 -5.24 -4.87 28.90
N SER A 95 -4.68 -3.84 29.55
CA SER A 95 -3.27 -3.44 29.65
C SER A 95 -2.26 -3.75 28.55
N GLY A 96 -1.42 -2.75 28.29
CA GLY A 96 -0.44 -2.72 27.22
C GLY A 96 0.87 -3.45 27.48
N GLU A 97 1.66 -3.50 26.41
CA GLU A 97 3.07 -3.86 26.35
C GLU A 97 3.63 -3.27 25.03
N GLY A 98 4.71 -2.48 25.14
CA GLY A 98 5.41 -1.82 24.03
C GLY A 98 4.70 -0.57 23.48
N ALA A 99 4.94 0.61 24.08
CA ALA A 99 4.51 1.87 23.48
C ALA A 99 5.22 2.02 22.12
N PHE A 100 4.46 1.96 21.03
CA PHE A 100 4.94 2.27 19.70
C PHE A 100 5.48 3.71 19.70
N ASP A 101 6.80 3.86 19.61
CA ASP A 101 7.46 5.17 19.54
C ASP A 101 7.37 5.70 18.12
N VAL A 102 6.28 6.45 17.88
CA VAL A 102 5.98 7.13 16.62
C VAL A 102 7.14 8.05 16.20
N ALA A 103 7.72 8.76 17.16
CA ALA A 103 8.78 9.72 16.92
C ALA A 103 10.04 9.00 16.42
N GLU A 104 10.38 7.85 17.02
CA GLU A 104 11.50 7.04 16.57
C GLU A 104 11.27 6.42 15.20
N ALA A 105 10.05 5.95 14.91
CA ALA A 105 9.70 5.43 13.59
C ALA A 105 9.84 6.51 12.49
N ILE A 106 9.38 7.74 12.75
CA ILE A 106 9.54 8.87 11.82
C ILE A 106 11.02 9.19 11.61
N ARG A 107 11.81 9.29 12.68
CA ARG A 107 13.26 9.56 12.58
C ARG A 107 14.01 8.47 11.80
N ALA A 108 13.66 7.20 12.03
CA ALA A 108 14.25 6.08 11.31
C ALA A 108 13.94 6.13 9.81
N LEU A 109 12.68 6.44 9.45
CA LEU A 109 12.27 6.60 8.05
C LEU A 109 12.99 7.78 7.39
N ALA A 110 13.02 8.95 8.02
CA ALA A 110 13.74 10.11 7.52
C ALA A 110 15.22 9.79 7.26
N ARG A 111 15.88 9.12 8.21
CA ARG A 111 17.27 8.68 8.06
C ARG A 111 17.45 7.73 6.87
N ALA A 112 16.58 6.75 6.71
CA ALA A 112 16.68 5.80 5.60
C ALA A 112 16.48 6.50 4.23
N VAL A 113 15.57 7.48 4.16
CA VAL A 113 15.41 8.32 2.95
C VAL A 113 16.66 9.18 2.72
N ALA A 114 17.25 9.77 3.76
CA ALA A 114 18.49 10.55 3.66
C ALA A 114 19.68 9.72 3.15
N GLU A 115 19.82 8.48 3.64
CA GLU A 115 20.84 7.53 3.18
C GLU A 115 20.63 7.17 1.70
N THR A 116 19.37 6.98 1.29
CA THR A 116 19.00 6.78 -0.12
C THR A 116 19.35 8.01 -0.97
N ALA A 117 19.03 9.22 -0.50
CA ALA A 117 19.37 10.47 -1.19
C ALA A 117 20.90 10.62 -1.37
N ALA A 118 21.67 10.23 -0.35
CA ALA A 118 23.13 10.26 -0.40
C ALA A 118 23.71 9.33 -1.48
N ALA A 119 23.12 8.15 -1.68
CA ALA A 119 23.52 7.21 -2.73
C ALA A 119 23.29 7.75 -4.15
N TRP A 120 22.36 8.70 -4.30
CA TRP A 120 21.98 9.30 -5.59
C TRP A 120 22.54 10.70 -5.83
N ARG A 121 23.50 11.18 -5.02
CA ARG A 121 24.11 12.52 -5.17
C ARG A 121 24.69 12.80 -6.57
N GLY A 122 25.10 11.77 -7.31
CA GLY A 122 25.57 11.89 -8.69
C GLY A 122 24.47 12.18 -9.73
N VAL A 123 23.20 12.12 -9.33
CA VAL A 123 22.03 12.41 -10.16
C VAL A 123 21.17 13.46 -9.43
N PRO A 124 21.45 14.77 -9.62
CA PRO A 124 20.89 15.83 -8.80
C PRO A 124 19.36 15.87 -8.76
N GLN A 125 18.69 15.53 -9.86
CA GLN A 125 17.24 15.52 -9.96
C GLN A 125 16.62 14.47 -9.02
N VAL A 126 17.17 13.25 -9.01
CA VAL A 126 16.73 12.17 -8.11
C VAL A 126 17.06 12.52 -6.66
N ALA A 127 18.27 13.02 -6.39
CA ALA A 127 18.67 13.42 -5.05
C ALA A 127 17.80 14.54 -4.47
N ALA A 128 17.35 15.49 -5.31
CA ALA A 128 16.45 16.56 -4.91
C ALA A 128 15.08 16.02 -4.46
N VAL A 129 14.46 15.15 -5.26
CA VAL A 129 13.18 14.52 -4.89
C VAL A 129 13.28 13.73 -3.58
N LEU A 130 14.36 12.97 -3.39
CA LEU A 130 14.59 12.22 -2.15
C LEU A 130 14.83 13.14 -0.94
N SER A 131 15.51 14.27 -1.14
CA SER A 131 15.74 15.26 -0.08
C SER A 131 14.46 15.99 0.32
N ASP A 132 13.56 16.24 -0.64
CA ASP A 132 12.25 16.82 -0.38
C ASP A 132 11.35 15.83 0.36
N LEU A 133 11.39 14.56 -0.02
CA LEU A 133 10.69 13.49 0.70
C LEU A 133 11.21 13.34 2.14
N GLU A 134 12.53 13.31 2.34
CA GLU A 134 13.14 13.24 3.67
C GLU A 134 12.63 14.38 4.56
N ARG A 135 12.65 15.62 4.04
CA ARG A 135 12.17 16.79 4.77
C ARG A 135 10.69 16.66 5.12
N ALA A 136 9.85 16.20 4.18
CA ALA A 136 8.43 16.00 4.42
C ALA A 136 8.19 14.98 5.55
N VAL A 137 8.91 13.85 5.53
CA VAL A 137 8.85 12.82 6.59
C VAL A 137 9.32 13.39 7.93
N SER A 138 10.45 14.11 7.95
CA SER A 138 11.02 14.73 9.16
C SER A 138 10.12 15.79 9.81
N THR A 139 9.17 16.36 9.06
CA THR A 139 8.21 17.36 9.57
C THR A 139 6.88 16.77 10.05
N LEU A 140 6.70 15.45 9.97
CA LEU A 140 5.49 14.80 10.46
C LEU A 140 5.35 14.96 11.99
N PRO A 141 4.12 15.09 12.51
CA PRO A 141 3.90 15.25 13.94
C PRO A 141 4.31 13.98 14.69
N GLU A 142 5.27 14.11 15.61
CA GLU A 142 5.80 13.00 16.43
C GLU A 142 4.77 12.42 17.40
N ASP A 143 3.76 13.21 17.79
CA ASP A 143 2.61 12.83 18.61
C ASP A 143 1.37 12.48 17.78
N GLY A 144 1.53 12.41 16.45
CA GLY A 144 0.46 12.10 15.52
C GLY A 144 -0.13 10.71 15.74
N GLN A 145 -1.42 10.57 15.45
CA GLN A 145 -2.07 9.26 15.53
C GLN A 145 -1.47 8.34 14.45
N PRO A 146 -0.96 7.14 14.79
CA PRO A 146 -0.19 6.30 13.85
C PRO A 146 -0.92 6.04 12.53
N ALA A 147 -2.24 5.83 12.57
CA ALA A 147 -3.03 5.58 11.37
C ALA A 147 -3.10 6.78 10.40
N ALA A 148 -3.13 8.01 10.91
CA ALA A 148 -3.14 9.23 10.08
C ALA A 148 -1.75 9.51 9.51
N LEU A 149 -0.71 9.20 10.29
CA LEU A 149 0.68 9.27 9.85
C LEU A 149 0.98 8.25 8.75
N ASP A 150 0.53 7.01 8.88
CA ASP A 150 0.64 6.00 7.81
C ASP A 150 -0.08 6.43 6.52
N GLU A 151 -1.26 7.07 6.62
CA GLU A 151 -1.97 7.63 5.46
C GLU A 151 -1.13 8.72 4.79
N THR A 152 -0.59 9.64 5.58
CA THR A 152 0.28 10.72 5.09
C THR A 152 1.56 10.17 4.46
N LEU A 153 2.18 9.15 5.06
CA LEU A 153 3.37 8.48 4.55
C LEU A 153 3.09 7.76 3.22
N ALA A 154 1.92 7.13 3.08
CA ALA A 154 1.53 6.49 1.82
C ALA A 154 1.31 7.51 0.69
N ASP A 155 0.72 8.67 0.99
CA ASP A 155 0.55 9.76 0.03
C ASP A 155 1.91 10.35 -0.39
N LEU A 156 2.79 10.62 0.58
CA LEU A 156 4.17 11.08 0.33
C LEU A 156 4.95 10.09 -0.53
N GLU A 157 4.81 8.79 -0.25
CA GLU A 157 5.42 7.71 -1.01
C GLU A 157 4.93 7.69 -2.46
N PHE A 158 3.61 7.78 -2.66
CA PHE A 158 3.02 7.80 -4.00
C PHE A 158 3.52 8.98 -4.81
N THR A 159 3.44 10.20 -4.27
CA THR A 159 3.89 11.42 -4.94
C THR A 159 5.38 11.38 -5.25
N SER A 160 6.19 10.88 -4.32
CA SER A 160 7.64 10.81 -4.51
C SER A 160 8.02 9.79 -5.58
N LEU A 161 7.33 8.64 -5.68
CA LEU A 161 7.63 7.65 -6.72
C LEU A 161 7.30 8.16 -8.13
N ASP A 162 6.22 8.92 -8.28
CA ASP A 162 5.89 9.56 -9.55
C ASP A 162 6.95 10.60 -9.94
N ALA A 163 7.32 11.47 -9.00
CA ALA A 163 8.37 12.47 -9.20
C ALA A 163 9.75 11.81 -9.50
N LEU A 164 10.07 10.71 -8.82
CA LEU A 164 11.30 9.94 -9.05
C LEU A 164 11.34 9.32 -10.45
N LEU A 165 10.20 8.84 -10.96
CA LEU A 165 10.12 8.30 -12.31
C LEU A 165 10.42 9.37 -13.36
N GLY A 166 9.92 10.59 -13.17
CA GLY A 166 10.21 11.73 -14.04
C GLY A 166 11.62 12.32 -13.88
N ALA A 167 12.22 12.18 -12.70
CA ALA A 167 13.56 12.65 -12.39
C ALA A 167 14.68 11.67 -12.82
N LEU A 168 14.33 10.42 -13.18
CA LEU A 168 15.30 9.43 -13.62
C LEU A 168 16.00 9.86 -14.92
N PRO A 169 17.32 9.65 -15.03
CA PRO A 169 18.03 9.74 -16.30
C PRO A 169 17.39 8.86 -17.38
N VAL A 170 17.36 9.36 -18.62
CA VAL A 170 16.69 8.70 -19.76
C VAL A 170 17.17 7.27 -19.96
N ASP A 171 18.47 7.03 -19.86
CA ASP A 171 19.09 5.70 -19.98
C ASP A 171 18.57 4.73 -18.91
N ARG A 172 18.42 5.18 -17.66
CA ARG A 172 17.88 4.37 -16.57
C ARG A 172 16.39 4.11 -16.72
N HIS A 173 15.65 5.13 -17.16
CA HIS A 173 14.21 5.02 -17.43
C HIS A 173 13.94 4.01 -18.56
N GLU A 174 14.68 4.09 -19.66
CA GLU A 174 14.57 3.14 -20.78
C GLU A 174 14.95 1.73 -20.37
N ALA A 175 15.99 1.55 -19.56
CA ALA A 175 16.40 0.24 -19.06
C ALA A 175 15.29 -0.44 -18.25
N ILE A 176 14.71 0.26 -17.26
CA ILE A 176 13.62 -0.30 -16.46
C ILE A 176 12.35 -0.54 -17.31
N ALA A 177 12.05 0.34 -18.27
CA ALA A 177 10.91 0.17 -19.15
C ALA A 177 11.08 -1.05 -20.07
N SER A 178 12.28 -1.27 -20.62
CA SER A 178 12.58 -2.43 -21.45
C SER A 178 12.43 -3.75 -20.69
N ASP A 179 12.92 -3.80 -19.45
CA ASP A 179 12.79 -4.98 -18.61
C ASP A 179 11.32 -5.28 -18.27
N VAL A 180 10.53 -4.24 -17.97
CA VAL A 180 9.09 -4.39 -17.75
C VAL A 180 8.37 -4.88 -19.00
N GLU A 181 8.68 -4.35 -20.18
CA GLU A 181 8.08 -4.81 -21.43
C GLU A 181 8.44 -6.27 -21.75
N ARG A 182 9.68 -6.69 -21.43
CA ARG A 182 10.11 -8.09 -21.57
C ARG A 182 9.31 -9.01 -20.65
N GLU A 183 9.04 -8.59 -19.42
CA GLU A 183 8.20 -9.33 -18.48
C GLU A 183 6.74 -9.42 -18.97
N LEU A 184 6.20 -8.33 -19.53
CA LEU A 184 4.84 -8.29 -20.08
C LEU A 184 4.65 -9.04 -21.40
N ALA A 185 5.70 -9.16 -22.22
CA ALA A 185 5.64 -9.86 -23.51
C ALA A 185 5.29 -11.35 -23.34
N GLY A 186 5.71 -11.96 -22.21
CA GLY A 186 5.39 -13.34 -21.87
C GLY A 186 3.95 -13.56 -21.38
N LEU A 187 3.18 -12.48 -21.15
CA LEU A 187 1.85 -12.53 -20.55
C LEU A 187 0.77 -12.20 -21.59
N LYS A 188 -0.23 -13.08 -21.69
CA LYS A 188 -1.47 -12.81 -22.44
C LYS A 188 -2.47 -12.11 -21.52
N LEU A 189 -2.53 -10.79 -21.62
CA LEU A 189 -3.41 -9.94 -20.82
C LEU A 189 -4.27 -9.08 -21.75
N ALA A 190 -5.50 -8.78 -21.33
CA ALA A 190 -6.31 -7.73 -21.93
C ALA A 190 -5.63 -6.36 -21.77
N ASP A 191 -5.89 -5.40 -22.67
CA ASP A 191 -5.13 -4.15 -22.77
C ASP A 191 -5.20 -3.30 -21.48
N ASP A 192 -6.36 -3.25 -20.85
CA ASP A 192 -6.58 -2.55 -19.58
C ASP A 192 -5.83 -3.20 -18.41
N VAL A 193 -5.70 -4.52 -18.40
CA VAL A 193 -4.92 -5.28 -17.42
C VAL A 193 -3.43 -5.17 -17.71
N ARG A 194 -3.03 -5.14 -18.98
CA ARG A 194 -1.64 -4.95 -19.42
C ARG A 194 -1.12 -3.59 -18.97
N ASN A 195 -1.86 -2.51 -19.21
CA ASN A 195 -1.45 -1.16 -18.80
C ASN A 195 -1.33 -1.02 -17.28
N ARG A 196 -2.29 -1.56 -16.51
CA ARG A 196 -2.22 -1.59 -15.04
C ARG A 196 -1.02 -2.40 -14.54
N THR A 197 -0.74 -3.53 -15.16
CA THR A 197 0.41 -4.38 -14.81
C THR A 197 1.72 -3.69 -15.14
N ARG A 198 1.82 -3.03 -16.30
CA ARG A 198 2.97 -2.22 -16.70
C ARG A 198 3.30 -1.16 -15.67
N HIS A 199 2.31 -0.36 -15.27
CA HIS A 199 2.51 0.68 -14.26
C HIS A 199 2.99 0.09 -12.92
N ALA A 200 2.36 -1.00 -12.44
CA ALA A 200 2.77 -1.65 -11.20
C ALA A 200 4.20 -2.23 -11.25
N LEU A 201 4.61 -2.79 -12.39
CA LEU A 201 5.96 -3.32 -12.59
C LEU A 201 7.00 -2.19 -12.69
N LEU A 202 6.68 -1.08 -13.35
CA LEU A 202 7.53 0.12 -13.41
C LEU A 202 7.79 0.68 -12.02
N VAL A 203 6.74 0.87 -11.20
CA VAL A 203 6.90 1.36 -9.82
C VAL A 203 7.72 0.39 -8.97
N LYS A 204 7.54 -0.92 -9.16
CA LYS A 204 8.34 -1.95 -8.46
C LYS A 204 9.81 -1.92 -8.89
N ALA A 205 10.08 -1.78 -10.19
CA ALA A 205 11.43 -1.68 -10.73
C ALA A 205 12.12 -0.40 -10.27
N LEU A 206 11.40 0.73 -10.28
CA LEU A 206 11.85 2.02 -9.78
C LEU A 206 12.29 1.92 -8.32
N ARG A 207 11.44 1.37 -7.42
CA ARG A 207 11.80 1.21 -6.01
C ARG A 207 13.07 0.39 -5.81
N ARG A 208 13.21 -0.71 -6.57
CA ARG A 208 14.40 -1.56 -6.49
C ARG A 208 15.64 -0.81 -6.98
N LEU A 209 15.52 -0.05 -8.05
CA LEU A 209 16.62 0.75 -8.60
C LEU A 209 17.05 1.84 -7.61
N ILE A 210 16.09 2.63 -7.11
CA ILE A 210 16.34 3.74 -6.19
C ILE A 210 16.85 3.23 -4.83
N GLY A 211 16.35 2.08 -4.37
CA GLY A 211 16.62 1.55 -3.02
C GLY A 211 15.74 2.19 -1.94
N LEU A 212 14.68 2.91 -2.33
CA LEU A 212 13.79 3.59 -1.38
C LEU A 212 13.02 2.56 -0.53
N PRO A 213 13.10 2.63 0.81
CA PRO A 213 12.31 1.78 1.69
C PRO A 213 10.81 2.08 1.53
N ARG A 214 9.97 1.20 2.05
CA ARG A 214 8.55 1.54 2.21
C ARG A 214 8.38 2.57 3.32
N LEU A 215 7.57 3.59 3.06
CA LEU A 215 7.18 4.57 4.07
C LEU A 215 5.98 4.03 4.85
N GLU A 216 6.28 3.17 5.82
CA GLU A 216 5.28 2.57 6.71
C GLU A 216 5.82 2.64 8.15
N LEU A 217 4.95 2.96 9.10
CA LEU A 217 5.26 2.93 10.53
C LEU A 217 5.42 1.48 10.99
N THR A 218 6.63 0.94 10.88
CA THR A 218 6.95 -0.41 11.36
C THR A 218 7.54 -0.37 12.77
N VAL A 219 7.15 -1.33 13.60
CA VAL A 219 7.80 -1.56 14.89
C VAL A 219 9.19 -2.08 14.59
N SER A 220 10.24 -1.32 14.93
CA SER A 220 11.58 -1.89 15.02
C SER A 220 11.56 -2.88 16.18
N ALA A 221 11.38 -4.17 15.86
CA ALA A 221 11.66 -5.23 16.81
C ALA A 221 13.17 -5.21 17.09
N HIS A 222 13.54 -4.77 18.29
CA HIS A 222 14.84 -5.08 18.89
C HIS A 222 14.65 -6.22 19.87
#